data_AF-A0A962F5Q6-F1
#
_entry.id   AF-A0A962F5Q6-F1
#
_cell.length_a   1.000
_cell.length_b   1.000
_cell.length_c   1.000
_cell.angle_alpha   90.00
_cell.angle_beta   90.00
_cell.angle_gamma   90.00
#
_symmetry.space_group_name_H-M   'P 1'
#
loop_
_entity.id
_entity.type
_entity.pdbx_description
1 polymer ?
#
loop_
_entity_poly.entity_id
_entity_poly.type
_entity_poly.pdbx_seq_one_letter_code
_entity_poly.pdbx_strand_id
1 'polypeptide(L)'
;MTMHHNSHTNLEAQAYNFALPRDPEMALDETIRIIERLQGVYERETDALLNADTKEFLSLQNEKLEAAVFYQKSIEEIKLRKEEMLGASPAKKDKLRQMQADFSTLAQKNKEALSRMQRTVERLGNTIRSAAKDAALKKRATSYGETGMLDKGEKKSVSMGVTETA
;
A
#
# COMPACT_ATOMS: atom_id res chain seq x y z
N MET A 1 26.89 -0.67 -8.00
CA MET A 1 25.87 0.26 -7.47
C MET A 1 24.71 0.21 -8.45
N THR A 2 23.69 -0.58 -8.12
CA THR A 2 22.77 -1.23 -9.05
C THR A 2 21.61 -0.34 -9.49
N MET A 3 21.33 -0.40 -10.79
CA MET A 3 20.32 0.35 -11.52
C MET A 3 18.88 -0.03 -11.11
N HIS A 4 18.11 0.90 -10.55
CA HIS A 4 16.68 0.72 -10.25
C HIS A 4 15.75 1.63 -11.09
N HIS A 5 16.25 2.23 -12.19
CA HIS A 5 15.53 3.29 -12.92
C HIS A 5 14.85 2.86 -14.24
N ASN A 6 14.86 1.58 -14.61
CA ASN A 6 14.43 1.13 -15.96
C ASN A 6 13.00 0.55 -16.07
N SER A 7 12.31 0.29 -14.95
CA SER A 7 11.00 -0.40 -14.99
C SER A 7 9.83 0.56 -15.24
N HIS A 8 9.88 1.78 -14.70
CA HIS A 8 8.81 2.78 -14.85
C HIS A 8 8.70 3.31 -16.28
N THR A 9 9.82 3.56 -16.96
CA THR A 9 9.87 4.05 -18.34
C THR A 9 9.32 3.06 -19.36
N ASN A 10 9.40 1.76 -19.09
CA ASN A 10 8.88 0.72 -19.99
C ASN A 10 7.36 0.55 -19.83
N LEU A 11 6.82 0.68 -18.60
CA LEU A 11 5.37 0.66 -18.37
C LEU A 11 4.66 1.84 -19.06
N GLU A 12 5.24 3.04 -18.98
CA GLU A 12 4.67 4.23 -19.64
C GLU A 12 4.67 4.07 -21.17
N ALA A 13 5.74 3.50 -21.75
CA ALA A 13 5.82 3.24 -23.19
C ALA A 13 4.82 2.16 -23.66
N GLN A 14 4.57 1.11 -22.85
CA GLN A 14 3.58 0.08 -23.15
C GLN A 14 2.15 0.61 -22.98
N ALA A 15 1.89 1.42 -21.96
CA ALA A 15 0.61 2.08 -21.76
C ALA A 15 0.32 3.16 -22.82
N TYR A 16 1.36 3.78 -23.40
CA TYR A 16 1.23 4.73 -24.51
C TYR A 16 0.74 4.06 -25.80
N ASN A 17 1.10 2.80 -26.03
CA ASN A 17 0.67 2.01 -27.18
C ASN A 17 -0.54 1.12 -26.89
N PHE A 18 -1.15 1.26 -25.72
CA PHE A 18 -2.36 0.51 -25.39
C PHE A 18 -3.53 1.01 -26.26
N ALA A 19 -4.19 0.06 -26.92
CA ALA A 19 -5.38 0.28 -27.73
C ALA A 19 -6.31 -0.93 -27.60
N LEU A 20 -7.57 -0.72 -27.25
CA LEU A 20 -8.58 -1.77 -27.25
C LEU A 20 -8.91 -2.21 -28.68
N PRO A 21 -9.31 -3.48 -28.89
CA PRO A 21 -9.84 -3.95 -30.16
C PRO A 21 -10.90 -3.02 -30.74
N ARG A 22 -10.94 -2.87 -32.07
CA ARG A 22 -11.96 -2.04 -32.74
C ARG A 22 -13.36 -2.64 -32.61
N ASP A 23 -13.47 -3.95 -32.56
CA ASP A 23 -14.74 -4.62 -32.34
C ASP A 23 -15.25 -4.39 -30.90
N PRO A 24 -16.48 -3.86 -30.71
CA PRO A 24 -17.02 -3.56 -29.37
C PRO A 24 -17.12 -4.78 -28.45
N GLU A 25 -17.44 -5.95 -29.00
CA GLU A 25 -17.56 -7.18 -28.21
C GLU A 25 -16.20 -7.64 -27.68
N MET A 26 -15.18 -7.60 -28.54
CA MET A 26 -13.81 -7.91 -28.16
C MET A 26 -13.21 -6.86 -27.22
N ALA A 27 -13.55 -5.57 -27.40
CA ALA A 27 -13.11 -4.50 -26.50
C ALA A 27 -13.64 -4.68 -25.08
N LEU A 28 -14.92 -5.07 -24.94
CA LEU A 28 -15.50 -5.37 -23.64
C LEU A 28 -14.89 -6.64 -23.02
N ASP A 29 -14.65 -7.69 -23.80
CA ASP A 29 -14.00 -8.91 -23.30
C ASP A 29 -12.58 -8.63 -22.79
N GLU A 30 -11.81 -7.81 -23.51
CA GLU A 30 -10.46 -7.44 -23.09
C GLU A 30 -10.49 -6.58 -21.82
N THR A 31 -11.44 -5.66 -21.72
CA THR A 31 -11.64 -4.87 -20.49
C THR A 31 -12.02 -5.75 -19.30
N ILE A 32 -12.89 -6.74 -19.51
CA ILE A 32 -13.25 -7.73 -18.48
C ILE A 32 -11.99 -8.45 -17.99
N ARG A 33 -11.13 -8.94 -18.89
CA ARG A 33 -9.87 -9.61 -18.51
C ARG A 33 -8.93 -8.69 -17.73
N ILE A 34 -8.82 -7.43 -18.13
CA ILE A 34 -8.01 -6.43 -17.42
C ILE A 34 -8.54 -6.22 -15.99
N ILE A 35 -9.86 -6.15 -15.82
CA ILE A 35 -10.47 -6.05 -14.49
C ILE A 35 -10.22 -7.32 -13.68
N GLU A 36 -10.37 -8.51 -14.26
CA GLU A 36 -10.07 -9.80 -13.60
C GLU A 36 -8.62 -9.86 -13.15
N ARG A 37 -7.67 -9.39 -13.97
CA ARG A 37 -6.25 -9.30 -13.60
C ARG A 37 -6.04 -8.38 -12.40
N LEU A 38 -6.64 -7.18 -12.41
CA LEU A 38 -6.52 -6.23 -11.31
C LEU A 38 -7.17 -6.77 -10.03
N GLN A 39 -8.35 -7.40 -10.13
CA GLN A 39 -9.01 -8.08 -9.01
C GLN A 39 -8.10 -9.16 -8.41
N GLY A 40 -7.54 -10.04 -9.23
CA GLY A 40 -6.64 -11.10 -8.75
C GLY A 40 -5.37 -10.59 -8.08
N VAL A 41 -4.87 -9.39 -8.45
CA VAL A 41 -3.77 -8.74 -7.72
C VAL A 41 -4.24 -8.26 -6.34
N TYR A 42 -5.40 -7.62 -6.25
CA TYR A 42 -5.95 -7.15 -4.97
C TYR A 42 -6.29 -8.30 -4.01
N GLU A 43 -6.77 -9.44 -4.52
CA GLU A 43 -7.03 -10.65 -3.73
C GLU A 43 -5.73 -11.19 -3.13
N ARG A 44 -4.71 -11.46 -3.96
CA ARG A 44 -3.40 -11.92 -3.49
C ARG A 44 -2.74 -10.96 -2.52
N GLU A 45 -2.84 -9.66 -2.78
CA GLU A 45 -2.29 -8.63 -1.89
C GLU A 45 -3.02 -8.62 -0.54
N THR A 46 -4.35 -8.78 -0.56
CA THR A 46 -5.15 -8.89 0.67
C THR A 46 -4.74 -10.12 1.47
N ASP A 47 -4.56 -11.27 0.81
CA ASP A 47 -4.12 -12.51 1.46
C ASP A 47 -2.70 -12.36 2.03
N ALA A 48 -1.77 -11.75 1.30
CA ALA A 48 -0.43 -11.44 1.79
C ALA A 48 -0.48 -10.56 3.05
N LEU A 49 -1.32 -9.53 3.06
CA LEU A 49 -1.51 -8.65 4.22
C LEU A 49 -2.14 -9.39 5.41
N LEU A 50 -3.13 -10.26 5.17
CA LEU A 50 -3.76 -11.05 6.23
C LEU A 50 -2.77 -12.04 6.87
N ASN A 51 -1.86 -12.59 6.06
CA ASN A 51 -0.82 -13.53 6.52
C ASN A 51 0.47 -12.83 6.98
N ALA A 52 0.52 -11.50 6.96
CA ALA A 52 1.73 -10.71 7.24
C ALA A 52 2.94 -11.05 6.35
N ASP A 53 2.70 -11.58 5.15
CA ASP A 53 3.73 -11.85 4.15
C ASP A 53 4.12 -10.56 3.42
N THR A 54 5.03 -9.83 4.04
CA THR A 54 5.54 -8.57 3.51
C THR A 54 6.35 -8.75 2.22
N LYS A 55 6.92 -9.93 1.97
CA LYS A 55 7.71 -10.20 0.77
C LYS A 55 6.79 -10.36 -0.45
N GLU A 56 5.75 -11.17 -0.30
CA GLU A 56 4.70 -11.34 -1.31
C GLU A 56 3.98 -10.00 -1.57
N PHE A 57 3.63 -9.27 -0.50
CA PHE A 57 3.02 -7.96 -0.64
C PHE A 57 3.86 -7.00 -1.49
N LEU A 58 5.17 -6.91 -1.22
CA LEU A 58 6.08 -6.03 -1.96
C LEU A 58 6.30 -6.48 -3.41
N SER A 59 6.33 -7.79 -3.68
CA SER A 59 6.50 -8.32 -5.03
C SER A 59 5.30 -7.97 -5.93
N LEU A 60 4.10 -7.90 -5.36
CA LEU A 60 2.86 -7.59 -6.07
C LEU A 60 2.71 -6.12 -6.48
N GLN A 61 3.51 -5.19 -5.93
CA GLN A 61 3.31 -3.75 -6.16
C GLN A 61 3.56 -3.32 -7.62
N ASN A 62 4.53 -3.93 -8.29
CA ASN A 62 4.77 -3.65 -9.71
C ASN A 62 3.63 -4.16 -10.59
N GLU A 63 3.13 -5.37 -10.30
CA GLU A 63 2.00 -5.97 -11.01
C GLU A 63 0.71 -5.18 -10.79
N LYS A 64 0.48 -4.70 -9.56
CA LYS A 64 -0.64 -3.83 -9.20
C LYS A 64 -0.62 -2.52 -9.98
N LEU A 65 0.55 -1.89 -10.07
CA LEU A 65 0.73 -0.65 -10.82
C LEU A 65 0.43 -0.88 -12.30
N GLU A 66 0.99 -1.94 -12.88
CA GLU A 66 0.76 -2.32 -14.29
C GLU A 66 -0.73 -2.56 -14.58
N ALA A 67 -1.37 -3.43 -13.79
CA ALA A 67 -2.78 -3.75 -13.96
C ALA A 67 -3.69 -2.53 -13.75
N ALA A 68 -3.35 -1.63 -12.82
CA ALA A 68 -4.09 -0.39 -12.59
C ALA A 68 -3.99 0.59 -13.76
N VAL A 69 -2.80 0.72 -14.36
CA VAL A 69 -2.60 1.56 -15.55
C VAL A 69 -3.40 1.02 -16.74
N PHE A 70 -3.34 -0.28 -17.00
CA PHE A 70 -4.14 -0.90 -18.08
C PHE A 70 -5.64 -0.79 -17.83
N TYR A 71 -6.09 -0.97 -16.59
CA TYR A 71 -7.48 -0.74 -16.22
C TYR A 71 -7.90 0.69 -16.52
N GLN A 72 -7.15 1.70 -16.05
CA GLN A 72 -7.45 3.09 -16.32
C GLN A 72 -7.56 3.37 -17.82
N LYS A 73 -6.59 2.89 -18.61
CA LYS A 73 -6.59 3.08 -20.07
C LYS A 73 -7.77 2.41 -20.77
N SER A 74 -8.11 1.18 -20.41
CA SER A 74 -9.28 0.48 -20.96
C SER A 74 -10.59 1.24 -20.70
N ILE A 75 -10.75 1.81 -19.51
CA ILE A 75 -11.93 2.60 -19.16
C ILE A 75 -11.93 3.94 -19.89
N GLU A 76 -10.78 4.60 -20.04
CA GLU A 76 -10.64 5.83 -20.84
C GLU A 76 -11.07 5.60 -22.30
N GLU A 77 -10.63 4.49 -22.91
CA GLU A 77 -11.00 4.15 -24.28
C GLU A 77 -12.47 3.77 -24.46
N ILE A 78 -13.04 2.98 -23.54
CA ILE A 78 -14.48 2.68 -23.55
C ILE A 78 -15.30 3.97 -23.46
N LYS A 79 -14.87 4.93 -22.63
CA LYS A 79 -15.53 6.23 -22.51
C LYS A 79 -15.42 7.05 -23.79
N LEU A 80 -14.25 7.06 -24.43
CA LEU A 80 -14.04 7.77 -25.69
C LEU A 80 -14.90 7.18 -26.82
N ARG A 81 -15.06 5.85 -26.83
CA ARG A 81 -15.78 5.09 -27.86
C ARG A 81 -17.21 4.72 -27.45
N LYS A 82 -17.81 5.47 -26.53
CA LYS A 82 -19.11 5.15 -25.91
C LYS A 82 -20.21 4.83 -26.92
N GLU A 83 -20.27 5.55 -28.04
CA GLU A 83 -21.28 5.34 -29.08
C GLU A 83 -21.08 4.02 -29.82
N GLU A 84 -19.83 3.64 -30.13
CA GLU A 84 -19.49 2.35 -30.74
C GLU A 84 -19.80 1.20 -29.77
N MET A 85 -19.58 1.41 -28.47
CA MET A 85 -19.90 0.43 -27.43
C MET A 85 -21.41 0.18 -27.28
N LEU A 86 -22.29 1.00 -27.86
CA LEU A 86 -23.72 0.71 -27.91
C LEU A 86 -24.01 -0.57 -28.71
N GLY A 87 -23.18 -0.91 -29.70
CA GLY A 87 -23.32 -2.12 -30.51
C GLY A 87 -23.04 -3.43 -29.76
N ALA A 88 -22.39 -3.37 -28.59
CA ALA A 88 -22.13 -4.55 -27.78
C ALA A 88 -23.39 -5.07 -27.06
N SER A 89 -23.40 -6.37 -26.78
CA SER A 89 -24.46 -7.11 -26.13
C SER A 89 -24.76 -6.56 -24.72
N PRO A 90 -26.06 -6.49 -24.35
CA PRO A 90 -26.46 -6.08 -23.01
C PRO A 90 -25.81 -6.92 -21.90
N ALA A 91 -25.68 -8.24 -22.10
CA ALA A 91 -25.09 -9.15 -21.14
C ALA A 91 -23.64 -8.79 -20.75
N LYS A 92 -22.80 -8.40 -21.72
CA LYS A 92 -21.42 -7.98 -21.45
C LYS A 92 -21.35 -6.63 -20.73
N LYS A 93 -22.23 -5.70 -21.09
CA LYS A 93 -22.36 -4.41 -20.40
C LYS A 93 -22.77 -4.60 -18.94
N ASP A 94 -23.72 -5.50 -18.68
CA ASP A 94 -24.18 -5.82 -17.34
C ASP A 94 -23.07 -6.53 -16.54
N LYS A 95 -22.35 -7.49 -17.14
CA LYS A 95 -21.17 -8.11 -16.53
C LYS A 95 -20.13 -7.06 -16.15
N LEU A 96 -19.80 -6.13 -17.06
CA LEU A 96 -18.83 -5.07 -16.79
C LEU A 96 -19.26 -4.18 -15.62
N ARG A 97 -20.55 -3.80 -15.56
CA ARG A 97 -21.10 -3.01 -14.44
C ARG A 97 -21.02 -3.75 -13.12
N GLN A 98 -21.37 -5.03 -13.12
CA GLN A 98 -21.27 -5.88 -11.93
C GLN A 98 -19.81 -5.98 -11.44
N MET A 99 -18.88 -6.23 -12.35
CA MET A 99 -17.46 -6.33 -12.01
C MET A 99 -16.88 -5.01 -11.47
N GLN A 100 -17.32 -3.87 -11.98
CA GLN A 100 -16.94 -2.56 -11.42
C GLN A 100 -17.46 -2.38 -9.99
N ALA A 101 -18.70 -2.81 -9.72
CA ALA A 101 -19.27 -2.78 -8.37
C ALA A 101 -18.50 -3.72 -7.42
N ASP A 102 -18.22 -4.95 -7.85
CA ASP A 102 -17.48 -5.94 -7.05
C ASP A 102 -16.05 -5.48 -6.77
N PHE A 103 -15.39 -4.85 -7.76
CA PHE A 103 -14.06 -4.28 -7.60
C PHE A 103 -14.02 -3.20 -6.50
N SER A 104 -15.04 -2.34 -6.41
CA SER A 104 -15.10 -1.33 -5.36
C SER A 104 -15.12 -1.94 -3.95
N THR A 105 -15.84 -3.06 -3.80
CA THR A 105 -15.91 -3.82 -2.54
C THR A 105 -14.57 -4.47 -2.22
N LEU A 106 -13.91 -5.07 -3.21
CA LEU A 106 -12.60 -5.69 -3.04
C LEU A 106 -11.52 -4.65 -2.65
N ALA A 107 -11.50 -3.49 -3.31
CA ALA A 107 -10.57 -2.40 -3.00
C ALA A 107 -10.75 -1.89 -1.56
N GLN A 108 -12.01 -1.81 -1.10
CA GLN A 108 -12.31 -1.44 0.28
C GLN A 108 -11.77 -2.46 1.29
N LYS A 109 -11.96 -3.77 1.05
CA LYS A 109 -11.40 -4.84 1.89
C LYS A 109 -9.86 -4.78 1.96
N ASN A 110 -9.20 -4.58 0.82
CA ASN A 110 -7.75 -4.44 0.76
C ASN A 110 -7.24 -3.24 1.57
N LYS A 111 -7.93 -2.09 1.46
CA LYS A 111 -7.62 -0.89 2.26
C LYS A 111 -7.76 -1.14 3.76
N GLU A 112 -8.77 -1.89 4.17
CA GLU A 112 -8.95 -2.28 5.57
C GLU A 112 -7.84 -3.20 6.07
N ALA A 113 -7.40 -4.17 5.25
CA ALA A 113 -6.26 -5.04 5.56
C ALA A 113 -4.97 -4.22 5.74
N LEU A 114 -4.71 -3.25 4.85
CA LEU A 114 -3.59 -2.30 4.98
C LEU A 114 -3.65 -1.51 6.28
N SER A 115 -4.83 -0.96 6.64
CA SER A 115 -4.99 -0.19 7.87
C SER A 115 -4.74 -1.06 9.12
N ARG A 116 -5.17 -2.32 9.11
CA ARG A 116 -4.89 -3.27 10.20
C ARG A 116 -3.40 -3.56 10.34
N MET A 117 -2.71 -3.76 9.21
CA MET A 117 -1.26 -3.98 9.20
C MET A 117 -0.52 -2.77 9.76
N GLN A 118 -0.87 -1.56 9.30
CA GLN A 118 -0.27 -0.31 9.78
C GLN A 118 -0.39 -0.18 11.32
N ARG A 119 -1.60 -0.37 11.87
CA ARG A 119 -1.83 -0.30 13.33
C ARG A 119 -1.01 -1.34 14.10
N THR A 120 -0.85 -2.53 13.52
CA THR A 120 -0.07 -3.61 14.14
C THR A 120 1.42 -3.26 14.19
N VAL A 121 1.96 -2.71 13.11
CA VAL A 121 3.35 -2.23 13.03
C VAL A 121 3.59 -1.06 13.99
N GLU A 122 2.67 -0.09 14.04
CA GLU A 122 2.75 1.05 14.98
C GLU A 122 2.77 0.58 16.44
N ARG A 123 1.88 -0.37 16.80
CA ARG A 123 1.85 -0.96 18.14
C ARG A 123 3.16 -1.68 18.47
N LEU A 124 3.67 -2.50 17.55
CA LEU A 124 4.95 -3.18 17.72
C LEU A 124 6.10 -2.19 17.91
N GLY A 125 6.16 -1.13 17.10
CA GLY A 125 7.16 -0.07 17.23
C GLY A 125 7.09 0.64 18.57
N ASN A 126 5.89 0.92 19.09
CA ASN A 126 5.69 1.48 20.41
C ASN A 126 6.15 0.52 21.52
N THR A 127 5.85 -0.77 21.42
CA THR A 127 6.33 -1.79 22.37
C THR A 127 7.86 -1.88 22.38
N ILE A 128 8.50 -1.92 21.20
CA ILE A 128 9.96 -1.94 21.09
C ILE A 128 10.56 -0.68 21.71
N ARG A 129 10.01 0.50 21.41
CA ARG A 129 10.46 1.78 21.97
C ARG A 129 10.33 1.81 23.48
N SER A 130 9.23 1.33 24.04
CA SER A 130 9.02 1.24 25.49
C SER A 130 10.00 0.27 26.13
N ALA A 131 10.18 -0.92 25.56
CA ALA A 131 11.17 -1.89 26.06
C ALA A 131 12.61 -1.34 26.01
N ALA A 132 12.97 -0.61 24.95
CA ALA A 132 14.27 0.04 24.83
C ALA A 132 14.45 1.16 25.88
N LYS A 133 13.40 1.97 26.14
CA LYS A 133 13.40 2.97 27.22
C LYS A 133 13.57 2.30 28.58
N ASP A 134 12.82 1.24 28.86
CA ASP A 134 12.89 0.51 30.13
C ASP A 134 14.26 -0.14 30.34
N ALA A 135 14.86 -0.71 29.29
CA ALA A 135 16.20 -1.27 29.33
C ALA A 135 17.27 -0.18 29.57
N ALA A 136 17.15 0.99 28.93
CA ALA A 136 18.05 2.12 29.13
C ALA A 136 17.93 2.71 30.55
N LEU A 137 16.70 2.84 31.07
CA LEU A 137 16.44 3.28 32.44
C LEU A 137 16.98 2.28 33.46
N LYS A 138 16.76 0.98 33.25
CA LYS A 138 17.36 -0.08 34.08
C LYS A 138 18.89 -0.01 34.06
N LYS A 139 19.52 0.11 32.88
CA LYS A 139 20.99 0.27 32.78
C LYS A 139 21.53 1.52 33.48
N ARG A 140 20.77 2.62 33.52
CA ARG A 140 21.14 3.82 34.31
C ARG A 140 20.88 3.65 35.82
N ALA A 141 19.87 2.88 36.20
CA ALA A 141 19.55 2.60 37.60
C ALA A 141 20.52 1.60 38.25
N THR A 142 21.25 0.79 37.47
CA THR A 142 22.27 -0.15 37.97
C THR A 142 23.68 0.42 38.03
N SER A 143 23.86 1.73 38.24
CA SER A 143 25.13 2.24 38.77
C SER A 143 25.18 1.97 40.27
N TYR A 144 25.52 0.73 40.65
CA TYR A 144 26.03 0.44 41.98
C TYR A 144 27.34 1.21 42.15
N GLY A 145 27.33 2.28 42.94
CA GLY A 145 28.57 2.87 43.44
C GLY A 145 29.32 1.84 44.28
N GLU A 146 30.65 1.90 44.29
CA GLU A 146 31.58 1.01 44.99
C GLU A 146 31.32 0.89 46.52
N THR A 147 30.41 1.69 47.07
CA THR A 147 30.00 1.72 48.48
C THR A 147 28.62 1.13 48.78
N GLY A 148 27.89 0.58 47.79
CA GLY A 148 26.66 -0.19 48.04
C GLY A 148 25.45 0.60 48.54
N MET A 149 25.44 1.94 48.46
CA MET A 149 24.25 2.75 48.76
C MET A 149 23.51 3.14 47.48
N LEU A 150 22.23 2.80 47.43
CA LEU A 150 21.31 3.25 46.39
C LEU A 150 21.06 4.75 46.55
N ASP A 151 21.54 5.56 45.60
CA ASP A 151 21.21 6.98 45.51
C ASP A 151 19.71 7.12 45.18
N LYS A 152 18.89 7.32 46.21
CA LYS A 152 17.50 7.74 46.05
C LYS A 152 17.54 9.19 45.56
N GLY A 153 17.50 9.36 44.24
CA GLY A 153 17.51 10.65 43.58
C GLY A 153 16.51 11.63 44.20
N GLU A 154 17.04 12.56 44.98
CA GLU A 154 16.32 13.78 45.34
C GLU A 154 16.07 14.58 44.07
N LYS A 155 14.80 14.97 43.88
CA LYS A 155 14.35 15.86 42.81
C LYS A 155 15.13 17.17 42.85
N LYS A 156 16.23 17.30 42.09
CA LYS A 156 16.85 18.60 41.86
C LYS A 156 16.01 19.37 40.84
N SER A 157 15.43 20.47 41.30
CA SER A 157 14.81 21.50 40.48
C SER A 157 15.83 22.02 39.47
N VAL A 158 15.46 22.02 38.18
CA VAL A 158 16.28 22.60 37.13
C VAL A 158 16.09 24.12 37.20
N SER A 159 17.08 24.83 37.71
CA SER A 159 17.17 26.30 37.63
C SER A 159 17.64 26.67 36.22
N MET A 160 16.74 27.19 35.38
CA MET A 160 17.10 27.83 34.10
C MET A 160 17.67 29.22 34.38
N GLY A 161 18.99 29.35 34.39
CA GLY A 161 19.66 30.65 34.29
C GLY A 161 19.75 31.05 32.82
N VAL A 162 18.93 32.02 32.41
CA VAL A 162 19.04 32.70 31.12
C VAL A 162 20.17 33.73 31.24
N THR A 163 21.29 33.50 30.57
CA THR A 163 22.29 34.56 30.32
C THR A 163 21.98 35.22 28.98
N GLU A 164 21.31 36.36 29.03
CA GLU A 164 21.31 37.33 27.93
C GLU A 164 22.71 37.96 27.86
N THR A 165 23.43 37.72 26.77
CA THR A 165 24.60 38.53 26.39
C THR A 165 24.15 39.63 25.44
N ALA A 166 24.46 40.85 25.85
CA ALA A 166 24.26 42.12 25.15
C ALA A 166 24.93 42.20 23.77
#